data_AF-A0A1Z3HKB3-F1
#
_entry.id   AF-A0A1Z3HKB3-F1
#
_cell.length_a   1.000
_cell.length_b   1.000
_cell.length_c   1.000
_cell.angle_alpha   90.00
_cell.angle_beta   90.00
_cell.angle_gamma   90.00
#
_symmetry.space_group_name_H-M   'P 1'
#
loop_
_entity.id
_entity.type
_entity.pdbx_description
1 polymer ?
#
loop_
_entity_poly.entity_id
_entity_poly.type
_entity_poly.pdbx_seq_one_letter_code
_entity_poly.pdbx_strand_id
1 'polypeptide(L)' 'MLEFLPEYSPDYNLIELVWHSAKEYISGRLFKSIEELEALVNKLLNEGELIIKWDRKLKNKGNDVNVF' A
#
# COMPACT_ATOMS: atom_id res chain seq x y z
N MET A 1 8.77 -5.90 -20.50
CA MET A 1 9.04 -4.49 -20.80
C MET A 1 9.32 -3.80 -19.47
N LEU A 2 10.43 -3.09 -19.32
CA LEU A 2 10.76 -2.39 -18.08
C LEU A 2 10.34 -0.92 -18.24
N GLU A 3 9.43 -0.44 -17.39
CA GLU A 3 9.04 0.96 -17.39
C GLU A 3 10.05 1.79 -16.57
N PHE A 4 10.32 3.00 -17.03
CA PHE A 4 11.18 3.93 -16.33
C PHE A 4 10.44 4.47 -15.10
N LEU A 5 11.05 4.31 -13.93
CA LEU A 5 10.60 4.93 -12.68
C LEU A 5 11.70 5.91 -12.23
N PRO A 6 11.41 7.21 -12.10
CA PRO A 6 12.41 8.15 -11.60
C PRO A 6 12.81 7.81 -10.14
N GLU A 7 13.97 8.27 -9.71
CA GLU A 7 14.39 8.09 -8.33
C GLU A 7 13.43 8.80 -7.35
N TYR A 8 13.27 8.23 -6.14
CA TYR A 8 12.43 8.79 -5.08
C TYR A 8 11.01 9.16 -5.50
N SER A 9 10.46 8.40 -6.45
CA SER A 9 9.16 8.66 -7.09
C SER A 9 8.15 7.56 -6.76
N PRO A 10 7.88 7.28 -5.47
CA PRO A 10 6.97 6.21 -5.06
C PRO A 10 5.55 6.45 -5.60
N ASP A 11 5.11 7.71 -5.73
CA ASP A 11 3.78 8.07 -6.22
C ASP A 11 3.52 7.64 -7.67
N TYR A 12 4.58 7.41 -8.45
CA TYR A 12 4.47 6.90 -9.83
C TYR A 12 4.37 5.37 -9.88
N ASN A 13 4.67 4.68 -8.77
CA ASN A 13 4.57 3.23 -8.70
C ASN A 13 3.21 2.83 -8.13
N LEU A 14 2.38 2.18 -8.97
CA LEU A 14 1.05 1.69 -8.59
C LEU A 14 1.06 0.78 -7.36
N ILE A 15 2.18 0.11 -7.08
CA ILE A 15 2.32 -0.77 -5.91
C ILE A 15 2.11 -0.01 -4.58
N GLU A 16 2.40 1.29 -4.55
CA GLU A 16 2.18 2.12 -3.38
C GLU A 16 0.69 2.24 -3.04
N LEU A 17 -0.18 2.35 -4.05
CA LEU A 17 -1.64 2.40 -3.83
C LEU A 17 -2.17 1.06 -3.30
N VAL A 18 -1.64 -0.04 -3.84
CA VAL A 18 -1.99 -1.40 -3.41
C VAL A 18 -1.61 -1.59 -1.93
N TRP A 19 -0.36 -1.29 -1.57
CA TRP A 19 0.11 -1.43 -0.19
C TRP A 19 -0.54 -0.45 0.77
N HIS A 20 -0.83 0.78 0.33
CA HIS A 20 -1.56 1.73 1.14
C HIS A 20 -2.95 1.19 1.50
N SER A 21 -3.70 0.69 0.51
CA SER A 21 -5.05 0.15 0.69
C SER A 21 -5.04 -1.11 1.57
N ALA A 22 -4.07 -2.01 1.37
CA ALA A 22 -3.91 -3.20 2.20
C ALA A 22 -3.62 -2.84 3.67
N LYS A 23 -2.67 -1.92 3.91
CA LYS A 23 -2.34 -1.48 5.27
C LYS A 23 -3.51 -0.78 5.97
N GLU A 24 -4.29 0.00 5.24
CA GLU A 24 -5.50 0.64 5.77
C GLU A 24 -6.52 -0.42 6.21
N TYR A 25 -6.72 -1.47 5.43
CA TYR A 25 -7.63 -2.57 5.79
C TYR A 25 -7.17 -3.35 7.04
N ILE A 26 -5.85 -3.57 7.15
CA ILE A 26 -5.21 -4.28 8.26
C ILE A 26 -5.21 -3.41 9.54
N SER A 27 -5.23 -2.09 9.39
CA SER A 27 -5.17 -1.15 10.52
C SER A 27 -6.28 -1.42 11.55
N GLY A 28 -5.91 -1.38 12.84
CA GLY A 28 -6.85 -1.61 13.95
C GLY A 28 -7.19 -3.08 14.22
N ARG A 29 -6.60 -4.03 13.51
CA ARG A 29 -6.74 -5.47 13.78
C ARG A 29 -5.59 -5.98 14.64
N LEU A 30 -5.89 -6.92 15.54
CA LEU A 30 -4.90 -7.66 16.31
C LEU A 30 -4.79 -9.07 15.74
N PHE A 31 -3.56 -9.52 15.49
CA PHE A 31 -3.26 -10.87 15.03
C PHE A 31 -2.59 -11.65 16.15
N LYS A 32 -2.93 -12.93 16.29
CA LYS A 32 -2.36 -13.83 17.30
C LYS A 32 -1.04 -14.46 16.84
N SER A 33 -0.79 -14.47 15.53
CA SER A 33 0.45 -15.00 14.96
C SER A 33 0.77 -14.36 13.60
N ILE A 34 1.98 -14.61 13.10
CA ILE A 34 2.44 -14.11 11.79
C ILE A 34 1.66 -14.82 10.67
N GLU A 35 1.36 -16.10 10.84
CA GLU A 35 0.63 -16.91 9.86
C GLU A 35 -0.79 -16.37 9.64
N GLU A 36 -1.42 -15.82 10.68
CA GLU A 36 -2.73 -15.19 10.57
C GLU A 36 -2.67 -13.90 9.71
N LEU A 37 -1.64 -13.09 9.91
CA LEU A 37 -1.40 -11.90 9.10
C LEU A 37 -1.08 -12.30 7.64
N GLU A 38 -0.23 -13.31 7.44
CA GLU A 38 0.13 -13.80 6.11
C GLU A 38 -1.10 -14.34 5.35
N ALA A 39 -1.93 -15.14 6.02
CA ALA A 39 -3.16 -15.65 5.43
C ALA A 39 -4.11 -14.52 5.01
N LEU A 40 -4.23 -13.46 5.83
CA LEU A 40 -5.03 -12.30 5.46
C LEU A 40 -4.44 -11.54 4.27
N VAL A 41 -3.12 -11.31 4.25
CA VAL A 41 -2.46 -10.61 3.14
C VAL A 41 -2.60 -11.39 1.83
N ASN A 42 -2.48 -12.72 1.88
CA ASN A 42 -2.71 -13.59 0.72
C ASN A 42 -4.14 -13.46 0.17
N LYS A 43 -5.15 -13.51 1.04
CA LYS A 43 -6.55 -13.30 0.63
C LYS A 43 -6.76 -11.95 -0.05
N LEU A 44 -6.22 -10.89 0.56
CA LEU A 44 -6.37 -9.53 0.04
C LEU A 44 -5.69 -9.35 -1.32
N LEU A 45 -4.42 -9.77 -1.44
CA LEU A 45 -3.58 -9.43 -2.60
C LEU A 45 -3.59 -10.48 -3.72
N ASN A 46 -3.78 -11.75 -3.38
CA ASN A 46 -3.69 -12.87 -4.34
C ASN A 46 -5.07 -13.45 -4.69
N GLU A 47 -6.02 -13.44 -3.76
CA GLU A 47 -7.38 -13.95 -3.99
C GLU A 47 -8.37 -12.86 -4.44
N GLY A 48 -7.91 -11.60 -4.53
CA GLY A 48 -8.69 -10.48 -5.05
C GLY A 48 -9.71 -9.90 -4.06
N GLU A 49 -9.58 -10.19 -2.77
CA GLU A 49 -10.49 -9.66 -1.74
C GLU A 49 -10.24 -8.16 -1.43
N LEU A 50 -9.13 -7.58 -1.90
CA LEU A 50 -8.84 -6.15 -1.71
C LEU A 50 -9.55 -5.27 -2.75
N ILE A 51 -10.52 -4.48 -2.30
CA ILE A 51 -11.17 -3.45 -3.13
C ILE A 51 -10.35 -2.17 -3.10
N ILE A 52 -9.67 -1.85 -4.20
CA ILE A 52 -8.85 -0.63 -4.34
C ILE A 52 -9.69 0.52 -4.88
N LYS A 53 -9.64 1.67 -4.21
CA LYS A 53 -10.22 2.93 -4.70
C LYS A 53 -9.19 3.66 -5.57
N TRP A 54 -9.26 3.42 -6.88
CA TRP A 54 -8.30 3.95 -7.86
C TRP A 54 -8.32 5.47 -8.02
N ASP A 55 -9.45 6.13 -7.72
CA ASP A 55 -9.58 7.60 -7.78
C ASP A 55 -8.88 8.32 -6.62
N ARG A 56 -8.29 7.58 -5.67
CA ARG A 56 -7.70 8.20 -4.47
C ARG A 56 -6.37 8.87 -4.80
N LYS A 57 -6.30 10.18 -4.53
CA LYS A 57 -5.02 10.89 -4.46
C LYS A 57 -4.23 10.38 -3.26
N LEU A 58 -3.14 9.63 -3.52
CA LEU A 58 -2.14 9.33 -2.50
C LEU A 58 -1.50 10.65 -2.09
N LYS A 59 -1.58 11.01 -0.81
CA LYS A 59 -0.82 12.14 -0.29
C LYS A 59 0.64 11.73 -0.21
N ASN A 60 1.48 12.39 -0.99
CA ASN A 60 2.92 12.22 -0.92
C ASN A 60 3.40 12.70 0.46
N LYS A 61 3.80 11.76 1.33
CA LYS A 61 4.38 12.08 2.65
C LYS A 61 5.79 12.69 2.55
N GLY A 62 6.43 12.63 1.39
CA GLY A 62 7.79 13.15 1.18
C GLY A 62 7.89 14.68 1.13
N ASN A 63 6.77 15.39 0.97
CA ASN A 63 6.78 16.86 0.87
C ASN A 63 6.49 17.59 2.20
N ASP A 64 6.28 16.84 3.30
CA ASP A 64 6.16 17.38 4.67
C ASP A 64 7.53 17.45 5.38
N VAL A 65 8.60 17.73 4.63
CA VAL A 65 9.85 18.21 5.25
C VAL A 65 9.62 19.66 5.67
N ASN A 66 9.29 19.87 6.94
CA ASN A 66 9.42 21.18 7.57
C ASN A 66 10.89 21.61 7.46
N VAL A 67 11.17 22.51 6.54
CA VAL A 67 12.41 23.29 6.55
C VAL A 67 12.24 24.33 7.66
N PHE A 68 12.78 24.02 8.84
CA PHE A 68 13.19 25.03 9.82
C PHE A 68 14.65 25.39 9.57
#